data_AF-A0A3A4P7A6-F1
#
_entry.id   AF-A0A3A4P7A6-F1
#
_cell.length_a   1.000
_cell.length_b   1.000
_cell.length_c   1.000
_cell.angle_alpha   90.00
_cell.angle_beta   90.00
_cell.angle_gamma   90.00
#
_symmetry.space_group_name_H-M   'P 1'
#
loop_
_entity.id
_entity.type
_entity.pdbx_description
1 polymer ?
#
loop_
_entity_poly.entity_id
_entity_poly.type
_entity_poly.pdbx_seq_one_letter_code
_entity_poly.pdbx_strand_id
1 'polypeptide(L)'
;HYVPHVITQYFADGQSWTLPDYEVYLAGDRYSAEERFAAFCRLDLDTTRERMLLAMIRDNNKYMARHLDEMSRKIPLSTRIHLTGGGLSDAFIRCKKEWMGEYDYVLRENSSLMGAAELAHYHVSGEKSWLANSDRG
;
A
#
# COMPACT_ATOMS: atom_id res chain seq x y z
N HIS A 1 -1.41 16.47 10.67
CA HIS A 1 -1.96 15.10 10.60
C HIS A 1 -1.06 14.14 11.39
N TYR A 2 -1.63 13.28 12.24
CA TYR A 2 -0.87 12.42 13.16
C TYR A 2 -0.04 11.34 12.45
N VAL A 3 -0.63 10.57 11.53
CA VAL A 3 0.06 9.44 10.88
C VAL A 3 1.30 9.86 10.07
N PRO A 4 1.25 10.86 9.17
CA PRO A 4 2.45 11.31 8.45
C PRO A 4 3.54 11.83 9.38
N HIS A 5 3.18 12.45 10.51
CA HIS A 5 4.14 12.95 11.49
C HIS A 5 4.94 11.81 12.15
N VAL A 6 4.25 10.75 12.58
CA VAL A 6 4.89 9.56 13.18
C VAL A 6 5.86 8.89 12.20
N ILE A 7 5.44 8.73 10.94
CA ILE A 7 6.29 8.15 9.89
C ILE A 7 7.53 9.02 9.67
N THR A 8 7.36 10.34 9.54
CA THR A 8 8.48 11.25 9.33
C THR A 8 9.47 11.22 10.49
N GLN A 9 8.99 11.16 11.73
CA GLN A 9 9.86 11.04 12.91
C GLN A 9 10.66 9.74 12.90
N TYR A 10 10.00 8.59 12.67
CA TYR A 10 10.68 7.29 12.62
C TYR A 10 11.83 7.27 11.61
N PHE A 11 11.60 7.85 10.43
CA PHE A 11 12.64 7.94 9.41
C PHE A 11 13.70 9.02 9.69
N ALA A 12 13.35 10.11 10.37
CA ALA A 12 14.30 11.14 10.79
C ALA A 12 15.25 10.59 11.88
N ASP A 13 14.75 9.73 12.75
CA ASP A 13 15.50 9.02 13.80
C ASP A 13 16.31 7.83 13.26
N GLY A 14 16.50 7.73 11.94
CA GLY A 14 17.29 6.67 11.31
C GLY A 14 16.71 5.27 11.49
N GLN A 15 15.38 5.15 11.64
CA GLN A 15 14.67 3.88 11.84
C GLN A 15 15.06 3.11 13.12
N SER A 16 15.56 3.82 14.12
CA SER A 16 16.11 3.25 15.36
C SER A 16 15.09 2.56 16.28
N TRP A 17 13.80 2.72 16.04
CA TRP A 17 12.77 2.18 16.92
C TRP A 17 12.57 0.68 16.69
N THR A 18 12.63 -0.11 17.76
CA THR A 18 12.19 -1.51 17.74
C THR A 18 10.66 -1.55 17.63
N LEU A 19 10.17 -2.10 16.53
CA LEU A 19 8.73 -2.21 16.27
C LEU A 19 8.23 -3.63 16.62
N PRO A 20 7.08 -3.77 17.29
CA PRO A 20 6.44 -5.07 17.49
C PRO A 20 6.04 -5.69 16.14
N ASP A 21 5.52 -6.91 16.15
CA ASP A 21 4.90 -7.49 14.94
C ASP A 21 3.40 -7.23 14.91
N TYR A 22 2.88 -7.10 13.70
CA TYR A 22 1.46 -7.03 13.42
C TYR A 22 1.05 -8.11 12.41
N GLU A 23 0.16 -8.99 12.84
CA GLU A 23 -0.49 -9.98 11.97
C GLU A 23 -1.61 -9.30 11.16
N VAL A 24 -1.54 -9.39 9.83
CA VAL A 24 -2.34 -8.59 8.90
C VAL A 24 -3.69 -9.21 8.52
N TYR A 25 -4.37 -9.82 9.49
CA TYR A 25 -5.61 -10.56 9.26
C TYR A 25 -6.84 -9.86 9.87
N LEU A 26 -6.90 -8.53 9.79
CA LEU A 26 -8.01 -7.75 10.38
C LEU A 26 -9.36 -8.08 9.74
N ALA A 27 -9.34 -8.42 8.44
CA ALA A 27 -10.51 -8.88 7.69
C ALA A 27 -10.49 -10.40 7.45
N GLY A 28 -9.74 -11.14 8.26
CA GLY A 28 -9.44 -12.56 8.04
C GLY A 28 -8.43 -12.80 6.91
N ASP A 29 -8.15 -14.07 6.64
CA ASP A 29 -7.35 -14.51 5.49
C ASP A 29 -8.29 -15.01 4.39
N ARG A 30 -8.30 -14.35 3.23
CA ARG A 30 -9.16 -14.73 2.10
C ARG A 30 -8.61 -15.91 1.29
N TYR A 31 -7.38 -16.34 1.58
CA TYR A 31 -6.70 -17.42 0.88
C TYR A 31 -6.52 -18.67 1.76
N SER A 32 -7.03 -18.65 2.99
CA SER A 32 -6.99 -19.77 3.94
C SER A 32 -8.39 -20.21 4.36
N ALA A 33 -8.53 -21.49 4.68
CA ALA A 33 -9.73 -22.04 5.33
C ALA A 33 -9.67 -21.93 6.87
N GLU A 34 -8.48 -21.63 7.42
CA GLU A 34 -8.30 -21.40 8.86
C GLU A 34 -8.75 -19.98 9.24
N GLU A 35 -9.43 -19.85 10.38
CA GLU A 35 -9.72 -18.53 10.96
C GLU A 35 -8.42 -17.87 11.43
N ARG A 36 -8.09 -16.75 10.80
CA ARG A 36 -6.95 -15.90 11.19
C ARG A 36 -7.44 -14.54 11.63
N PHE A 37 -6.79 -14.02 12.66
CA PHE A 37 -7.12 -12.74 13.27
C PHE A 37 -5.91 -11.81 13.27
N ALA A 38 -6.17 -10.52 13.19
CA ALA A 38 -5.12 -9.54 13.45
C ALA A 38 -4.66 -9.61 14.90
N ALA A 39 -3.35 -9.48 15.10
CA ALA A 39 -2.73 -9.54 16.41
C ALA A 39 -1.49 -8.64 16.44
N PHE A 40 -1.21 -8.07 17.61
CA PHE A 40 0.08 -7.49 17.91
C PHE A 40 0.89 -8.49 18.74
N CYS A 41 2.13 -8.76 18.31
CA CYS A 41 3.02 -9.72 18.96
C CYS A 41 4.31 -9.02 19.39
N ARG A 42 4.99 -9.57 20.41
CA ARG A 42 6.25 -9.05 20.97
C ARG A 42 6.12 -7.60 21.49
N LEU A 43 5.07 -7.33 22.26
CA LEU A 43 4.92 -6.07 22.99
C LEU A 43 5.73 -6.11 24.28
N ASP A 44 6.29 -4.97 24.66
CA ASP A 44 6.99 -4.72 25.92
C ASP A 44 6.48 -3.43 26.58
N LEU A 45 7.04 -3.07 27.75
CA LEU A 45 6.66 -1.87 28.48
C LEU A 45 6.99 -0.56 27.75
N ASP A 46 7.94 -0.60 26.80
CA ASP A 46 8.37 0.55 26.01
C ASP A 46 7.59 0.68 24.69
N THR A 47 6.67 -0.24 24.42
CA THR A 47 5.87 -0.24 23.21
C THR A 47 4.85 0.88 23.27
N THR A 48 5.02 1.87 22.40
CA THR A 48 4.09 3.00 22.28
C THR A 48 3.07 2.79 21.16
N ARG A 49 2.00 3.60 21.16
CA ARG A 49 1.02 3.66 20.08
C ARG A 49 1.65 3.98 18.72
N GLU A 50 2.72 4.77 18.68
CA GLU A 50 3.47 5.09 17.46
C GLU A 50 4.19 3.87 16.91
N ARG A 51 4.84 3.08 17.79
CA ARG A 51 5.50 1.83 17.40
C ARG A 51 4.49 0.80 16.88
N MET A 52 3.33 0.69 17.54
CA MET A 52 2.23 -0.17 17.07
C MET A 52 1.68 0.28 15.71
N LEU A 53 1.46 1.59 15.52
CA LEU A 53 1.05 2.16 14.24
C LEU A 53 2.05 1.84 13.13
N LEU A 54 3.35 2.02 13.39
CA LEU A 54 4.40 1.71 12.43
C LEU A 54 4.52 0.22 12.14
N ALA A 55 4.38 -0.65 13.14
CA ALA A 55 4.32 -2.09 12.95
C ALA A 55 3.16 -2.47 12.01
N MET A 56 1.98 -1.90 12.25
CA MET A 56 0.82 -2.11 11.39
C MET A 56 1.08 -1.66 9.94
N ILE A 57 1.67 -0.48 9.73
CA ILE A 57 2.01 0.01 8.39
C ILE A 57 3.08 -0.89 7.74
N ARG A 58 4.13 -1.25 8.48
CA ARG A 58 5.22 -2.11 8.02
C ARG A 58 4.72 -3.45 7.54
N ASP A 59 3.99 -4.16 8.39
CA ASP A 59 3.65 -5.55 8.11
C ASP A 59 2.57 -5.65 7.03
N ASN A 60 1.68 -4.66 6.89
CA ASN A 60 0.80 -4.55 5.72
C ASN A 60 1.58 -4.36 4.41
N ASN A 61 2.62 -3.51 4.41
CA ASN A 61 3.44 -3.31 3.21
C ASN A 61 4.32 -4.54 2.90
N LYS A 62 4.89 -5.19 3.93
CA LYS A 62 5.62 -6.47 3.76
C LYS A 62 4.71 -7.58 3.24
N TYR A 63 3.48 -7.67 3.73
CA TYR A 63 2.50 -8.62 3.22
C TYR A 63 2.25 -8.40 1.73
N MET A 64 2.06 -7.15 1.31
CA MET A 64 1.92 -6.78 -0.10
C MET A 64 3.19 -7.12 -0.90
N ALA A 65 4.38 -6.90 -0.33
CA ALA A 65 5.66 -7.26 -0.95
C ALA A 65 5.73 -8.76 -1.29
N ARG A 66 5.37 -9.62 -0.33
CA ARG A 66 5.33 -11.07 -0.54
C ARG A 66 4.35 -11.44 -1.65
N HIS A 67 3.19 -10.80 -1.68
CA HIS A 67 2.19 -11.06 -2.71
C HIS A 67 2.67 -10.64 -4.11
N LEU A 68 3.35 -9.50 -4.22
CA LEU A 68 3.98 -9.08 -5.47
C LEU A 68 5.08 -10.05 -5.90
N ASP A 69 5.92 -10.52 -4.98
CA ASP A 69 6.94 -11.54 -5.28
C ASP A 69 6.31 -12.84 -5.80
N GLU A 70 5.25 -13.34 -5.15
CA GLU A 70 4.48 -14.49 -5.61
C GLU A 70 3.89 -14.30 -7.02
N MET A 71 3.35 -13.11 -7.31
CA MET A 71 2.83 -12.77 -8.63
C MET A 71 3.93 -12.70 -9.69
N SER A 72 5.10 -12.16 -9.36
CA SER A 72 6.24 -12.00 -10.28
C SER A 72 6.75 -13.33 -10.84
N ARG A 73 6.56 -14.42 -10.08
CA ARG A 73 6.90 -15.78 -10.49
C ARG A 73 5.93 -16.35 -11.53
N LYS A 74 4.76 -15.73 -11.71
CA LYS A 74 3.69 -16.17 -12.62
C LYS A 74 3.55 -15.26 -13.83
N ILE A 75 3.77 -13.96 -13.66
CA ILE A 75 3.62 -12.94 -14.70
C ILE A 75 4.73 -11.88 -14.59
N PRO A 76 5.17 -11.28 -15.71
CA PRO A 76 6.05 -10.12 -15.65
C PRO A 76 5.31 -8.94 -15.01
N LEU A 77 5.91 -8.35 -13.98
CA LEU A 77 5.39 -7.15 -13.33
C LEU A 77 5.99 -5.89 -13.92
N SER A 78 5.19 -4.83 -13.98
CA SER A 78 5.67 -3.47 -14.28
C SER A 78 6.54 -2.95 -13.13
N THR A 79 7.52 -2.12 -13.46
CA THR A 79 8.31 -1.37 -12.46
C THR A 79 7.53 -0.19 -11.87
N ARG A 80 6.34 0.12 -12.41
CA ARG A 80 5.49 1.23 -11.98
C ARG A 80 4.24 0.75 -11.25
N ILE A 81 3.97 1.34 -10.09
CA ILE A 81 2.78 1.10 -9.28
C ILE A 81 1.96 2.39 -9.21
N HIS A 82 0.75 2.36 -9.75
CA HIS A 82 -0.20 3.45 -9.59
C HIS A 82 -0.92 3.36 -8.24
N LEU A 83 -0.86 4.45 -7.47
CA LEU A 83 -1.54 4.55 -6.17
C LEU A 83 -2.69 5.54 -6.27
N THR A 84 -3.80 5.24 -5.60
CA THR A 84 -5.00 6.08 -5.52
C THR A 84 -5.56 6.05 -4.11
N GLY A 85 -6.28 7.09 -3.70
CA GLY A 85 -6.93 7.19 -2.39
C GLY A 85 -6.48 8.38 -1.53
N GLY A 86 -7.40 8.93 -0.77
CA GLY A 86 -7.20 10.19 -0.02
C GLY A 86 -6.23 10.14 1.16
N GLY A 87 -5.75 8.94 1.54
CA GLY A 87 -4.76 8.76 2.62
C GLY A 87 -3.30 8.79 2.16
N LEU A 88 -3.06 8.95 0.85
CA LEU A 88 -1.71 8.93 0.29
C LEU A 88 -0.97 10.23 0.61
N SER A 89 0.26 10.10 1.09
CA SER A 89 1.20 11.18 1.33
C SER A 89 2.62 10.69 1.06
N ASP A 90 3.58 11.61 0.90
CA ASP A 90 4.98 11.26 0.65
C ASP A 90 5.57 10.36 1.74
N ALA A 91 5.14 10.56 2.99
CA ALA A 91 5.52 9.71 4.11
C ALA A 91 5.05 8.25 3.90
N PHE A 92 3.83 8.04 3.43
CA PHE A 92 3.32 6.71 3.10
C PHE A 92 4.03 6.09 1.89
N ILE A 93 4.35 6.89 0.88
CA ILE A 93 5.13 6.43 -0.28
C ILE A 93 6.52 5.97 0.19
N ARG A 94 7.13 6.68 1.13
CA ARG A 94 8.41 6.28 1.73
C ARG A 94 8.31 4.93 2.46
N CYS A 95 7.25 4.70 3.23
CA CYS A 95 6.99 3.38 3.83
C CYS A 95 6.84 2.27 2.79
N LYS A 96 6.17 2.56 1.66
CA LYS A 96 6.02 1.60 0.55
C LYS A 96 7.36 1.24 -0.07
N LYS A 97 8.22 2.23 -0.36
CA LYS A 97 9.56 1.99 -0.85
C LYS A 97 10.37 1.09 0.09
N GLU A 98 10.40 1.47 1.37
CA GLU A 98 11.15 0.76 2.40
C GLU A 98 10.67 -0.69 2.60
N TRP A 99 9.37 -0.94 2.68
CA TRP A 99 8.83 -2.24 3.13
C TRP A 99 8.11 -3.06 2.07
N MET A 100 7.69 -2.44 0.96
CA MET A 100 7.02 -3.12 -0.15
C MET A 100 7.95 -3.35 -1.35
N GLY A 101 8.91 -2.45 -1.56
CA GLY A 101 9.94 -2.55 -2.60
C GLY A 101 10.13 -1.26 -3.39
N GLU A 102 11.25 -1.20 -4.10
CA GLU A 102 11.64 -0.07 -4.95
C GLU A 102 10.91 -0.13 -6.30
N TYR A 103 9.77 0.54 -6.38
CA TYR A 103 8.99 0.76 -7.60
C TYR A 103 8.84 2.25 -7.90
N ASP A 104 8.50 2.57 -9.14
CA ASP A 104 8.05 3.91 -9.53
C ASP A 104 6.60 4.11 -9.08
N TYR A 105 6.42 4.75 -7.92
CA TYR A 105 5.10 5.01 -7.34
C TYR A 105 4.49 6.28 -7.92
N VAL A 106 3.43 6.12 -8.70
CA VAL A 106 2.75 7.24 -9.36
C VAL A 106 1.38 7.46 -8.72
N LEU A 107 1.20 8.62 -8.08
CA LEU A 107 -0.09 9.02 -7.54
C LEU A 107 -1.06 9.36 -8.69
N ARG A 108 -2.23 8.74 -8.68
CA ARG A 108 -3.35 9.03 -9.57
C ARG A 108 -4.56 9.34 -8.72
N GLU A 109 -5.07 10.56 -8.84
CA GLU A 109 -6.29 10.95 -8.15
C GLU A 109 -7.52 10.32 -8.84
N ASN A 110 -8.49 9.90 -8.03
CA ASN A 110 -9.83 9.54 -8.47
C ASN A 110 -9.91 8.47 -9.58
N SER A 111 -8.96 7.53 -9.61
CA SER A 111 -8.90 6.49 -10.65
C SER A 111 -10.21 5.69 -10.80
N SER A 112 -10.91 5.39 -9.70
CA SER A 112 -12.19 4.68 -9.75
C SER A 112 -13.31 5.51 -10.40
N LEU A 113 -13.39 6.81 -10.05
CA LEU A 113 -14.37 7.72 -10.65
C LEU A 113 -14.06 7.93 -12.13
N MET A 114 -12.78 8.08 -12.48
CA MET A 114 -12.35 8.21 -13.87
C MET A 114 -12.73 6.96 -14.67
N GLY A 115 -12.43 5.77 -14.16
CA GLY A 115 -12.81 4.52 -14.82
C GLY A 115 -14.33 4.39 -15.02
N ALA A 116 -15.14 4.80 -14.03
CA ALA A 116 -16.60 4.80 -14.17
C ALA A 116 -17.08 5.80 -15.23
N ALA A 117 -16.53 7.01 -15.26
CA ALA A 117 -16.85 8.03 -16.26
C ALA A 117 -16.44 7.59 -17.68
N GLU A 118 -15.27 6.96 -17.81
CA GLU A 118 -14.77 6.40 -19.05
C GLU A 118 -15.69 5.29 -19.59
N LEU A 119 -16.10 4.35 -18.74
CA LEU A 119 -17.05 3.30 -19.11
C LEU A 119 -18.41 3.88 -19.53
N ALA A 120 -18.91 4.89 -18.81
CA ALA A 120 -20.15 5.58 -19.15
C ALA A 120 -20.04 6.31 -20.50
N HIS A 121 -18.91 6.98 -20.75
CA HIS A 121 -18.65 7.63 -22.04
C HIS A 121 -18.64 6.61 -23.18
N TYR A 122 -17.88 5.52 -23.03
CA TYR A 122 -17.83 4.44 -24.02
C TYR A 122 -19.21 3.86 -24.33
N HIS A 123 -20.07 3.69 -23.33
CA HIS A 123 -21.43 3.21 -23.53
C HIS A 123 -22.27 4.15 -24.42
N VAL A 124 -22.07 5.46 -24.29
CA VAL A 124 -22.83 6.48 -25.02
C VAL A 124 -22.23 6.77 -26.41
N SER A 125 -20.91 6.88 -26.52
CA SER A 125 -20.22 7.29 -27.74
C SER A 125 -19.72 6.12 -28.61
N GLY A 126 -19.52 4.94 -28.03
CA GLY A 126 -18.81 3.83 -28.67
C GLY A 126 -17.29 4.06 -28.81
N GLU A 127 -16.77 5.19 -28.33
CA GLU A 127 -15.36 5.56 -28.44
C GLU A 127 -14.57 5.19 -27.19
N LYS A 128 -13.40 4.58 -27.39
CA LYS A 128 -12.47 4.23 -26.29
C LYS A 128 -11.52 5.40 -26.05
N SER A 129 -11.81 6.21 -25.04
CA SER A 129 -10.99 7.39 -24.68
C SER A 129 -9.60 7.03 -24.11
N TRP A 130 -9.44 5.84 -23.52
CA TRP A 130 -8.18 5.41 -22.89
C TRP A 130 -7.06 5.00 -23.88
N LEU A 131 -7.37 4.77 -25.16
CA LEU A 131 -6.35 4.51 -26.19
C LEU A 131 -5.61 5.77 -26.65
N ALA A 132 -6.19 6.97 -26.45
CA ALA A 132 -5.54 8.23 -26.81
C ALA A 132 -4.47 8.69 -25.79
N ASN A 133 -4.47 8.12 -24.58
CA ASN A 133 -3.57 8.50 -23.49
C ASN A 133 -2.50 7.44 -23.17
N SER A 134 -2.53 6.26 -23.79
CA SER A 134 -1.53 5.20 -23.58
C SER A 134 -0.14 5.55 -24.16
N ASP A 135 -0.04 6.57 -25.00
CA ASP A 135 1.22 7.07 -25.58
C ASP A 135 1.88 8.18 -24.73
N ARG A 136 1.35 8.48 -23.54
CA ARG A 136 1.96 9.44 -22.61
C ARG A 136 2.32 8.79 -21.29
N GLY A 137 3.42 8.04 -21.33
CA GLY A 137 4.40 7.92 -20.26
C GLY A 137 4.00 7.09 -19.06
#